data_AF-A0A803QWX9-F1
#
_entry.id   AF-A0A803QWX9-F1
#
_cell.length_a   1.000
_cell.length_b   1.000
_cell.length_c   1.000
_cell.angle_alpha   90.00
_cell.angle_beta   90.00
_cell.angle_gamma   90.00
#
_symmetry.space_group_name_H-M   'P 1'
#
loop_
_entity.id
_entity.type
_entity.pdbx_description
1 polymer ?
#
loop_
_entity_poly.entity_id
_entity_poly.type
_entity_poly.pdbx_seq_one_letter_code
_entity_poly.pdbx_strand_id
1 'polypeptide(L)' 'MMMTSGEAVKYKSSFDAFTQILKNEGAKSLFKGAGANILRAIAGAGVLSGYDKLQLVVFGKKYGSGGG' A
#
# COMPACT_ATOMS: atom_id res chain seq x y z
N MET A 1 -4.20 -14.70 8.01
CA MET A 1 -2.92 -14.71 7.25
C MET A 1 -3.09 -15.65 6.07
N MET A 2 -2.95 -15.16 4.84
CA MET A 2 -2.89 -16.02 3.66
C MET A 2 -1.42 -16.40 3.44
N MET A 3 -1.07 -17.64 3.79
CA MET A 3 0.11 -18.32 3.27
C MET A 3 -0.42 -19.30 2.20
N THR A 4 0.06 -19.19 0.97
CA THR A 4 -0.38 -20.07 -0.12
C THR A 4 0.16 -21.49 0.06
N SER A 5 -0.69 -22.45 -0.27
CA SER A 5 -0.44 -23.88 -0.39
C SER A 5 0.81 -24.22 -1.20
N GLY A 6 1.68 -25.07 -0.66
CA GLY A 6 2.52 -26.00 -1.44
C GLY A 6 3.87 -25.53 -2.00
N GLU A 7 4.25 -24.25 -1.94
CA GLU A 7 5.59 -23.82 -2.40
C GLU A 7 6.65 -23.93 -1.30
N ALA A 8 7.83 -24.44 -1.66
CA ALA A 8 8.99 -24.46 -0.77
C ALA A 8 9.38 -23.06 -0.30
N VAL A 9 9.92 -22.93 0.92
CA VAL A 9 10.36 -21.65 1.49
C VAL A 9 11.42 -21.01 0.59
N LYS A 10 11.03 -19.99 -0.17
CA LYS A 10 11.90 -19.31 -1.17
C LYS A 10 12.95 -18.39 -0.54
N TYR A 11 12.68 -17.82 0.63
CA TYR A 11 13.56 -16.86 1.29
C TYR A 11 13.70 -17.17 2.78
N LYS A 12 14.92 -17.07 3.31
CA LYS A 12 15.23 -17.36 4.72
C LYS A 12 14.99 -16.17 5.64
N SER A 13 15.09 -14.95 5.12
CA SER A 13 14.86 -13.69 5.84
C SER A 13 14.60 -12.53 4.87
N SER A 14 14.13 -11.38 5.38
CA SER A 14 13.91 -10.19 4.54
C SER A 14 15.19 -9.67 3.87
N PHE A 15 16.34 -9.80 4.54
CA PHE A 15 17.64 -9.40 3.99
C PHE A 15 18.14 -10.36 2.90
N ASP A 16 17.87 -11.65 3.09
CA ASP A 16 18.13 -12.69 2.08
C ASP A 16 17.26 -12.45 0.84
N ALA A 17 15.96 -12.17 1.02
CA ALA A 17 15.06 -11.82 -0.08
C ALA A 17 15.52 -10.55 -0.82
N PHE A 18 15.85 -9.48 -0.09
CA PHE A 18 16.35 -8.23 -0.68
C PHE A 18 17.61 -8.48 -1.53
N THR A 19 18.58 -9.21 -0.99
CA THR A 19 19.83 -9.53 -1.69
C THR A 19 19.59 -10.39 -2.93
N GLN A 20 18.72 -11.40 -2.84
CA GLN A 20 18.38 -12.27 -3.96
C GLN A 20 17.65 -11.50 -5.07
N ILE A 21 16.69 -10.65 -4.74
CA ILE A 21 15.97 -9.81 -5.72
C ILE A 21 16.94 -8.87 -6.44
N LEU A 22 17.83 -8.19 -5.69
CA LEU A 22 18.83 -7.31 -6.28
C LEU A 22 19.77 -8.06 -7.25
N LYS A 23 20.22 -9.26 -6.89
CA LYS A 23 21.13 -10.06 -7.71
C LYS A 23 20.46 -10.65 -8.95
N ASN A 24 19.22 -11.13 -8.82
CA ASN A 24 18.56 -11.90 -9.88
C ASN A 24 17.71 -11.02 -10.81
N GLU A 25 17.13 -9.94 -10.30
CA GLU A 25 16.18 -9.09 -11.04
C GLU A 25 16.64 -7.63 -11.16
N GLY A 26 17.61 -7.22 -10.34
CA GLY A 26 18.15 -5.86 -10.31
C GLY A 26 17.34 -4.88 -9.46
N ALA A 27 17.96 -3.74 -9.14
CA ALA A 27 17.39 -2.73 -8.24
C ALA A 27 16.04 -2.15 -8.71
N LYS A 28 15.79 -2.12 -10.02
CA LYS A 28 14.51 -1.62 -10.56
C LYS A 28 13.33 -2.52 -10.21
N SER A 29 13.55 -3.81 -9.94
CA SER A 29 12.47 -4.75 -9.62
C SER A 29 11.77 -4.38 -8.30
N LEU A 30 12.50 -3.80 -7.34
CA LEU A 30 11.95 -3.33 -6.07
C LEU A 30 10.87 -2.26 -6.22
N PHE A 31 10.90 -1.49 -7.30
CA PHE A 31 9.94 -0.42 -7.58
C PHE A 31 8.86 -0.85 -8.57
N LYS A 32 8.87 -2.10 -9.03
CA LYS A 32 7.84 -2.63 -9.90
C LYS A 32 6.50 -2.60 -9.17
N GLY A 33 5.49 -2.00 -9.79
CA GLY A 33 4.17 -1.83 -9.16
C GLY A 33 4.00 -0.54 -8.33
N ALA A 34 5.03 0.33 -8.25
CA ALA A 34 4.90 1.64 -7.59
C ALA A 34 3.74 2.46 -8.18
N GLY A 35 3.56 2.46 -9.51
CA GLY A 35 2.44 3.15 -10.17
C GLY A 35 1.06 2.64 -9.72
N ALA A 36 0.88 1.33 -9.58
CA ALA A 36 -0.38 0.77 -9.06
C ALA A 36 -0.63 1.17 -7.61
N ASN A 37 0.43 1.24 -6.78
CA ASN A 37 0.33 1.76 -5.41
C ASN A 37 -0.01 3.26 -5.36
N ILE A 38 0.48 4.06 -6.30
CA ILE A 38 0.11 5.47 -6.42
C ILE A 38 -1.38 5.62 -6.75
N LEU A 39 -1.89 4.84 -7.71
CA LEU A 39 -3.33 4.83 -8.03
C LEU A 39 -4.18 4.45 -6.82
N ARG A 40 -3.74 3.46 -6.04
CA ARG A 40 -4.39 3.09 -4.76
C ARG A 40 -4.39 4.24 -3.77
N ALA A 41 -3.29 4.98 -3.64
CA ALA A 41 -3.19 6.11 -2.73
C ALA A 41 -4.13 7.26 -3.15
N ILE A 42 -4.24 7.54 -4.45
CA ILE A 42 -5.16 8.54 -4.99
C ILE A 42 -6.60 8.14 -4.69
N ALA A 43 -6.97 6.87 -4.90
CA ALA A 43 -8.31 6.39 -4.57
C ALA A 43 -8.63 6.54 -3.07
N GLY A 44 -7.69 6.18 -2.19
CA GLY A 44 -7.84 6.36 -0.74
C GLY A 44 -8.02 7.83 -0.33
N ALA A 45 -7.22 8.74 -0.91
CA ALA A 45 -7.36 10.18 -0.68
C ALA A 45 -8.70 10.71 -1.20
N GLY A 46 -9.18 10.19 -2.34
CA GLY A 46 -10.50 10.50 -2.88
C GLY A 46 -11.64 10.08 -1.95
N VAL A 47 -11.56 8.88 -1.37
CA VAL A 47 -12.53 8.41 -0.37
C VAL A 47 -12.51 9.28 0.87
N LEU A 48 -11.32 9.61 1.39
CA LEU A 48 -11.18 10.43 2.60
C LEU A 48 -11.74 11.85 2.39
N SER A 49 -11.36 12.50 1.28
CA SER A 49 -11.86 13.85 0.95
C SER A 49 -13.35 13.86 0.59
N GLY A 50 -13.85 12.79 -0.03
CA GLY A 50 -15.28 12.58 -0.27
C GLY A 50 -16.06 12.44 1.04
N TYR A 51 -15.53 11.68 1.99
CA TYR A 51 -16.10 11.53 3.33
C TYR A 51 -16.14 12.85 4.09
N ASP A 52 -15.07 13.66 4.04
CA ASP A 52 -15.07 15.00 4.63
C ASP A 52 -16.18 15.88 4.06
N LYS A 53 -16.38 15.86 2.73
CA LYS A 53 -17.46 16.62 2.08
C LYS A 53 -18.85 16.11 2.49
N LEU A 54 -19.03 14.79 2.56
CA LEU A 54 -20.27 14.18 3.02
C LEU A 54 -20.58 14.58 4.46
N GLN A 55 -19.60 14.59 5.36
CA GLN A 55 -19.79 15.02 6.74
C GLN A 55 -20.21 16.49 6.84
N LEU A 56 -19.63 17.37 6.01
CA LEU A 56 -20.04 18.77 5.96
C LEU A 56 -21.49 18.94 5.51
N VAL A 57 -21.92 18.19 4.48
CA VAL A 57 -23.28 18.27 3.95
C VAL A 57 -24.31 17.69 4.92
N VAL A 58 -24.00 16.55 5.56
CA VAL A 58 -24.94 15.82 6.41
C VAL A 58 -24.98 16.36 7.83
N PHE A 59 -23.83 16.70 8.41
CA PHE A 59 -23.70 17.06 9.83
C PHE A 59 -23.37 18.55 10.05
N GLY A 60 -23.18 19.33 8.99
CA GLY A 60 -22.89 20.78 9.08
C GLY A 60 -21.53 21.13 9.71
N LYS A 61 -20.76 20.14 10.14
CA LYS A 61 -19.42 20.26 10.71
C LYS A 61 -18.57 19.08 10.27
N LYS A 62 -17.31 19.36 9.95
CA LYS A 62 -16.30 18.32 9.75
C LYS A 62 -15.82 17.88 11.13
N TYR A 63 -16.01 16.61 11.48
CA TYR A 63 -15.37 16.03 12.65
C TYR A 63 -13.92 15.77 12.28
N GLY A 64 -12.99 16.32 13.06
CA GLY A 64 -11.57 16.18 12.80
C GLY A 64 -11.22 14.72 12.61
N SER A 65 -10.83 14.35 11.39
CA SER A 65 -10.12 13.11 11.13
C SER A 65 -8.77 13.27 11.84
N GLY A 66 -8.68 12.74 13.07
CA GLY A 66 -7.46 12.77 13.87
C GLY A 66 -6.30 12.20 13.07
N GLY A 67 -5.45 13.10 12.59
CA GLY A 67 -4.13 12.88 12.05
C GLY A 67 -3.34 14.11 12.45
N GLY A 68 -2.20 13.91 13.10
CA GLY A 68 -1.41 14.95 13.78
C GLY A 68 -1.06 16.16 12.94
#